data_AF-A0A524LMU8-F1
#
_entry.id   AF-A0A524LMU8-F1
#
_cell.length_a   1.000
_cell.length_b   1.000
_cell.length_c   1.000
_cell.angle_alpha   90.00
_cell.angle_beta   90.00
_cell.angle_gamma   90.00
#
_symmetry.space_group_name_H-M   'P 1'
#
loop_
_entity.id
_entity.type
_entity.pdbx_description
1 polymer ?
#
loop_
_entity_poly.entity_id
_entity_poly.type
_entity_poly.pdbx_seq_one_letter_code
_entity_poly.pdbx_strand_id
1 'polypeptide(L)' 'MAKLLETKVKGIPGLRIVQPVRTNAVFASLPRKALDKLLEKYFFYTWDEDKNEVRWMTSFSTTEMDIEN' A
#
# COMPACT_ATOMS: atom_id res chain seq x y z
N MET A 1 3.28 -8.17 -9.34
CA MET A 1 3.39 -6.81 -8.78
C MET A 1 2.89 -6.70 -7.35
N ALA A 2 1.61 -6.91 -7.04
CA ALA A 2 1.11 -6.82 -5.66
C ALA A 2 1.90 -7.65 -4.61
N LYS A 3 2.34 -8.87 -4.97
CA LYS A 3 3.19 -9.70 -4.09
C LYS A 3 4.57 -9.09 -3.83
N LEU A 4 5.15 -8.43 -4.83
CA LEU A 4 6.41 -7.72 -4.69
C LEU A 4 6.23 -6.51 -3.77
N LEU A 5 5.16 -5.74 -3.97
CA LEU A 5 4.80 -4.62 -3.09
C LEU A 5 4.62 -5.09 -1.64
N GLU A 6 3.84 -6.15 -1.41
CA GLU A 6 3.68 -6.78 -0.09
C GLU A 6 5.04 -7.09 0.54
N THR A 7 5.92 -7.73 -0.20
CA THR A 7 7.24 -8.14 0.29
C THR A 7 8.11 -6.94 0.67
N LYS A 8 8.09 -5.87 -0.13
CA LYS A 8 8.89 -4.66 0.11
C LYS A 8 8.38 -3.86 1.31
N VAL A 9 7.07 -3.80 1.51
CA VAL A 9 6.49 -3.03 2.63
C VAL A 9 6.39 -3.85 3.91
N LYS A 10 6.40 -5.18 3.81
CA LYS A 10 6.37 -6.09 4.97
C LYS A 10 7.67 -5.95 5.76
N GLY A 11 7.59 -5.24 6.88
CA GLY A 11 8.71 -4.97 7.76
C GLY A 11 8.89 -3.48 8.08
N ILE A 12 8.19 -2.59 7.35
CA ILE A 12 8.17 -1.16 7.68
C ILE A 12 7.48 -0.97 9.05
N PRO A 13 8.15 -0.38 10.05
CA PRO A 13 7.55 -0.14 11.35
C PRO A 13 6.28 0.72 11.24
N GLY A 14 5.20 0.25 11.87
CA GLY A 14 3.89 0.93 11.83
C GLY A 14 3.02 0.57 10.64
N LEU A 15 3.54 -0.10 9.60
CA LEU A 15 2.74 -0.61 8.50
C LEU A 15 2.31 -2.06 8.79
N ARG A 16 1.02 -2.35 8.59
CA ARG A 16 0.46 -3.69 8.72
C ARG A 16 -0.33 -4.07 7.47
N ILE A 17 -0.02 -5.22 6.89
CA ILE A 17 -0.87 -5.84 5.88
C ILE A 17 -2.09 -6.43 6.61
N VAL A 18 -3.28 -5.94 6.28
CA VAL A 18 -4.52 -6.28 7.00
C VAL A 18 -5.27 -7.44 6.36
N GLN A 19 -4.99 -7.76 5.09
CA GLN A 19 -5.60 -8.87 4.36
C GLN A 19 -4.55 -9.63 3.55
N PRO A 20 -4.68 -10.96 3.38
CA PRO A 20 -3.77 -11.73 2.53
C PRO A 20 -3.76 -11.23 1.09
N VAL A 21 -2.57 -10.94 0.55
CA VAL A 21 -2.40 -10.52 -0.84
C VAL A 21 -2.53 -11.74 -1.77
N ARG A 22 -3.72 -11.93 -2.32
CA ARG A 22 -4.06 -13.04 -3.25
C ARG A 22 -4.33 -12.58 -4.68
N THR A 23 -4.51 -11.29 -4.88
CA THR A 23 -4.86 -10.68 -6.17
C THR A 23 -3.88 -9.56 -6.49
N ASN A 24 -4.28 -8.59 -7.31
CA ASN A 24 -3.52 -7.38 -7.60
C ASN A 24 -3.69 -6.27 -6.54
N ALA A 25 -4.44 -6.51 -5.47
CA ALA A 25 -4.70 -5.56 -4.40
C ALA A 25 -3.87 -5.85 -3.13
N VAL A 26 -3.31 -4.80 -2.54
CA VAL A 26 -2.64 -4.81 -1.23
C VAL A 26 -3.41 -3.91 -0.29
N PHE A 27 -3.94 -4.49 0.79
CA PHE A 27 -4.60 -3.74 1.85
C PHE A 27 -3.64 -3.56 3.01
N ALA A 28 -3.36 -2.31 3.35
CA ALA A 28 -2.42 -1.95 4.41
C ALA A 28 -3.02 -0.91 5.36
N SER A 29 -2.68 -0.99 6.63
CA SER A 29 -2.95 0.05 7.62
C SER A 29 -1.62 0.65 8.08
N LEU A 30 -1.57 1.97 8.20
CA LEU A 30 -0.37 2.72 8.56
C LEU A 30 -0.75 4.01 9.33
N PRO A 31 0.19 4.63 10.08
CA PRO A 31 -0.11 5.82 10.85
C PRO A 31 -0.56 6.96 9.95
N ARG A 32 -1.56 7.74 10.39
CA ARG A 32 -2.13 8.85 9.63
C ARG A 32 -1.07 9.81 9.06
N LYS A 33 -0.07 10.16 9.85
CA LYS A 33 1.05 11.03 9.41
C LYS A 33 1.84 10.46 8.23
N ALA A 34 1.99 9.15 8.13
CA ALA A 34 2.65 8.51 7.00
C ALA A 34 1.73 8.48 5.76
N LEU A 35 0.44 8.24 5.98
CA LEU A 35 -0.59 8.28 4.94
C LEU A 35 -0.69 9.68 4.30
N ASP A 36 -0.74 10.74 5.11
CA ASP A 36 -0.81 12.12 4.60
C ASP A 36 0.38 12.46 3.70
N LYS A 37 1.61 12.09 4.13
CA LYS A 37 2.83 12.25 3.31
C LYS A 37 2.83 11.46 2.01
N LEU A 38 2.20 10.28 2.02
CA LEU A 38 2.07 9.47 0.82
C LEU A 38 1.05 10.09 -0.13
N LEU A 39 -0.06 10.64 0.38
CA LEU A 39 -1.07 11.35 -0.42
C LEU A 39 -0.55 12.63 -1.08
N GLU A 40 0.47 13.28 -0.50
CA GLU A 40 1.16 14.41 -1.14
C GLU A 40 1.92 14.00 -2.41
N LYS A 41 2.32 12.73 -2.53
CA LYS A 41 3.19 12.22 -3.62
C LYS A 41 2.47 11.28 -4.58
N TYR A 42 1.51 10.52 -4.07
CA TYR A 42 0.84 9.45 -4.79
C TYR A 42 -0.68 9.58 -4.65
N PHE A 43 -1.39 9.33 -5.73
CA PHE A 43 -2.84 9.33 -5.74
C PHE A 43 -3.36 7.95 -5.37
N PHE A 44 -3.95 7.82 -4.17
CA PHE A 44 -4.70 6.65 -3.76
C PHE A 44 -5.80 7.07 -2.79
N TYR A 45 -6.74 6.15 -2.54
CA TYR A 45 -7.85 6.36 -1.63
C TYR A 45 -7.67 5.53 -0.37
N THR A 46 -8.14 6.08 0.75
CA THR A 46 -8.40 5.33 1.97
C THR A 46 -9.57 4.38 1.74
N TRP A 47 -9.41 3.14 2.17
CA TRP A 47 -10.46 2.12 2.14
C TRP A 47 -11.35 2.21 3.39
N ASP A 48 -10.74 2.46 4.54
CA ASP A 48 -11.40 2.67 5.84
C ASP A 48 -10.63 3.76 6.59
N GLU A 49 -11.23 4.95 6.73
CA GLU A 49 -10.56 6.11 7.34
C GLU A 49 -10.37 5.95 8.85
N ASP A 50 -11.32 5.31 9.54
CA ASP A 50 -11.25 5.09 10.98
C ASP A 50 -10.07 4.18 11.34
N LYS A 51 -9.75 3.23 10.46
CA LYS A 51 -8.62 2.30 10.61
C LYS A 51 -7.34 2.75 9.90
N ASN A 52 -7.35 3.89 9.22
CA ASN A 52 -6.29 4.34 8.32
C ASN A 52 -5.86 3.23 7.33
N GLU A 53 -6.84 2.50 6.80
CA GLU A 53 -6.62 1.42 5.84
C GLU A 53 -6.58 1.99 4.42
N VAL A 54 -5.63 1.54 3.62
CA VAL A 54 -5.49 1.88 2.20
C VAL A 54 -5.59 0.64 1.35
N ARG A 55 -6.08 0.83 0.14
CA ARG A 55 -6.10 -0.19 -0.90
C ARG A 55 -5.20 0.22 -2.05
N TRP A 56 -4.00 -0.34 -2.09
CA TRP A 56 -3.06 -0.16 -3.21
C TRP A 56 -3.31 -1.21 -4.27
N MET A 57 -3.57 -0.76 -5.49
CA MET A 57 -3.86 -1.63 -6.62
C MET A 57 -2.67 -1.64 -7.57
N THR A 58 -2.31 -2.82 -8.07
CA THR A 58 -1.37 -2.95 -9.18
C THR A 58 -2.14 -3.30 -10.46
N SER A 59 -1.67 -2.81 -11.60
CA SER A 59 -2.25 -3.10 -12.91
C SER A 59 -1.27 -3.88 -13.78
N PHE A 60 -1.69 -4.27 -14.99
CA PHE A 60 -0.80 -4.90 -15.97
C PHE A 60 0.35 -3.98 -16.40
N SER A 61 0.22 -2.66 -16.22
CA SER A 61 1.23 -1.67 -16.58
C SER A 61 2.15 -1.30 -15.42
N THR A 62 1.88 -1.76 -14.19
CA THR A 62 2.76 -1.51 -13.05
C THR A 62 4.09 -2.23 -13.26
N THR A 63 5.19 -1.50 -13.25
CA THR A 63 6.55 -2.03 -13.41
C THR A 63 7.21 -2.26 -12.05
N GLU A 64 8.31 -3.02 -12.01
CA GLU A 64 9.04 -3.27 -10.77
C GLU A 64 9.62 -1.97 -10.20
N MET A 65 10.09 -1.08 -11.07
CA MET A 65 10.61 0.23 -10.71
C MET A 65 9.58 1.10 -10.02
N ASP A 66 8.30 1.02 -10.41
CA ASP A 66 7.20 1.74 -9.73
C ASP A 66 7.03 1.30 -8.27
N ILE A 67 7.47 0.08 -7.91
CA ILE A 67 7.41 -0.46 -6.54
C ILE A 67 8.68 -0.15 -5.74
N GLU A 68 9.82 0.02 -6.39
CA GLU A 68 11.13 0.15 -5.71
C GLU A 68 11.56 1.58 -5.36
N ASN A 69 10.87 2.60 -5.88
CA ASN A 69 11.11 4.02 -5.59
C ASN A 69 10.74 4.43 -4.15
#